data_AF-A0A672NLG2-F1
#
_entry.id   AF-A0A672NLG2-F1
#
_cell.length_a   1.000
_cell.length_b   1.000
_cell.length_c   1.000
_cell.angle_alpha   90.00
_cell.angle_beta   90.00
_cell.angle_gamma   90.00
#
_symmetry.space_group_name_H-M   'P 1'
#
loop_
_entity.id
_entity.type
_entity.pdbx_description
1 polymer ?
#
loop_
_entity_poly.entity_id
_entity_poly.type
_entity_poly.pdbx_seq_one_letter_code
_entity_poly.pdbx_strand_id
1 'polypeptide(L)'
;TVQLLLYKFTCILFANHDKSFCLSLSCLQYVTKLLCLVSVYSGDTKWLPIGNQADVFADAKIVQELDIVMHCVKGIGKDHAKFSPVATASYRLLPEITILQTIEGEQAERLKRCFSPGVIEIQNVNARKVAKVVDSRLDACSREVLRHDDLKNLVKLGRVWDYFIFSVESTGILPPDVLVTEAINVLISKCQKFLTELDTAEMD
;
A
#
# COMPACT_ATOMS: atom_id res chain seq x y z
N THR A 1 40.81 13.54 7.49
CA THR A 1 39.59 13.89 8.27
C THR A 1 38.45 13.07 7.70
N VAL A 2 38.20 11.88 8.26
CA VAL A 2 37.17 10.97 7.77
C VAL A 2 35.85 11.41 8.40
N GLN A 3 34.98 11.99 7.59
CA GLN A 3 33.68 12.46 8.01
C GLN A 3 32.76 11.25 8.15
N LEU A 4 32.53 10.79 9.39
CA LEU A 4 31.51 9.78 9.71
C LEU A 4 30.14 10.36 9.33
N LEU A 5 29.66 10.00 8.14
CA LEU A 5 28.27 10.21 7.76
C LEU A 5 27.42 9.13 8.44
N LEU A 6 26.84 9.47 9.59
CA LEU A 6 25.79 8.69 10.25
C LEU A 6 24.52 8.75 9.39
N TYR A 7 24.37 7.81 8.46
CA TYR A 7 23.10 7.61 7.78
C TYR A 7 22.16 6.76 8.66
N LYS A 8 21.16 7.41 9.27
CA LYS A 8 20.06 6.71 9.96
C LYS A 8 19.09 6.11 8.93
N PHE A 9 19.31 4.84 8.58
CA PHE A 9 18.29 4.03 7.93
C PHE A 9 17.41 3.35 8.98
N THR A 10 16.09 3.50 8.85
CA THR A 10 15.12 3.01 9.83
C THR A 10 14.34 1.86 9.22
N CYS A 11 14.62 0.62 9.67
CA CYS A 11 13.70 -0.50 9.48
C CYS A 11 12.57 -0.40 10.50
N ILE A 12 11.37 -0.79 10.11
CA ILE A 12 10.17 -0.71 10.95
C ILE A 12 9.79 -2.13 11.34
N LEU A 13 10.01 -2.44 12.61
CA LEU A 13 9.50 -3.62 13.27
C LEU A 13 8.63 -3.16 14.43
N PHE A 14 7.38 -3.61 14.46
CA PHE A 14 6.52 -3.42 15.62
C PHE A 14 7.00 -4.37 16.72
N ALA A 15 7.59 -3.82 17.78
CA ALA A 15 7.76 -4.48 19.06
C ALA A 15 7.25 -3.55 20.16
N ASN A 16 6.53 -4.12 21.13
CA ASN A 16 6.09 -3.44 22.34
C ASN A 16 7.24 -2.68 23.01
N HIS A 17 6.93 -1.45 23.47
CA HIS A 17 7.73 -0.52 24.28
C HIS A 17 9.22 -0.86 24.47
N ASP A 18 10.08 0.02 23.94
CA ASP A 18 11.52 0.10 24.22
C ASP A 18 12.37 -1.11 23.82
N LYS A 19 12.46 -1.35 22.50
CA LYS A 19 13.57 -2.13 21.94
C LYS A 19 14.34 -1.28 20.95
N SER A 20 15.47 -0.75 21.38
CA SER A 20 16.52 -0.26 20.50
C SER A 20 17.12 -1.47 19.80
N PHE A 21 16.94 -1.56 18.50
CA PHE A 21 17.59 -2.59 17.69
C PHE A 21 18.99 -2.10 17.32
N CYS A 22 20.00 -2.96 17.37
CA CYS A 22 21.33 -2.70 16.83
C CYS A 22 21.51 -3.71 15.69
N LEU A 23 21.94 -3.22 14.55
CA LEU A 23 22.12 -4.04 13.37
C LEU A 23 23.53 -3.72 12.88
N SER A 24 24.48 -4.63 13.09
CA SER A 24 25.85 -4.47 12.58
C SER A 24 26.03 -5.28 11.30
N LEU A 25 26.57 -4.64 10.28
CA LEU A 25 27.05 -5.32 9.08
C LEU A 25 28.57 -5.48 9.22
N SER A 26 29.07 -6.71 9.14
CA SER A 26 30.49 -7.00 8.96
C SER A 26 30.63 -7.89 7.73
N CYS A 27 31.12 -7.30 6.65
CA CYS A 27 31.37 -8.02 5.39
C CYS A 27 32.87 -8.34 5.31
N LEU A 28 33.28 -9.56 5.67
CA LEU A 28 34.67 -10.01 5.51
C LEU A 28 34.92 -10.35 4.03
N GLN A 29 35.75 -9.57 3.34
CA GLN A 29 36.22 -9.90 2.00
C GLN A 29 37.59 -10.58 2.06
N TYR A 30 37.67 -11.84 1.60
CA TYR A 30 38.96 -12.49 1.30
C TYR A 30 39.44 -12.02 -0.09
N VAL A 31 40.55 -11.29 -0.12
CA VAL A 31 41.17 -10.84 -1.37
C VAL A 31 41.98 -11.98 -1.98
N THR A 32 41.36 -12.74 -2.89
CA THR A 32 42.09 -13.47 -3.93
C THR A 32 41.69 -12.89 -5.29
N LYS A 33 42.61 -12.14 -5.90
CA LYS A 33 42.66 -11.68 -7.30
C LYS A 33 41.45 -12.04 -8.17
N LEU A 34 40.33 -11.36 -7.96
CA LEU A 34 39.29 -11.10 -8.95
C LEU A 34 38.47 -9.95 -8.35
N LEU A 35 38.26 -8.89 -9.10
CA LEU A 35 37.47 -7.74 -8.65
C LEU A 35 35.99 -8.15 -8.62
N CYS A 36 35.59 -8.91 -7.60
CA CYS A 36 34.19 -9.25 -7.36
C CYS A 36 33.50 -8.02 -6.78
N LEU A 37 32.69 -7.33 -7.59
CA LEU A 37 31.65 -6.43 -7.10
C LEU A 37 30.66 -7.26 -6.28
N VAL A 38 30.88 -7.37 -4.97
CA VAL A 38 29.95 -8.06 -4.07
C VAL A 38 28.76 -7.12 -3.83
N SER A 39 27.58 -7.53 -4.28
CA SER A 39 26.34 -6.82 -3.96
C SER A 39 25.94 -7.13 -2.52
N VAL A 40 25.73 -6.09 -1.72
CA VAL A 40 25.20 -6.18 -0.36
C VAL A 40 23.68 -6.12 -0.43
N TYR A 41 22.99 -7.06 0.20
CA TYR A 41 21.54 -7.15 0.22
C TYR A 41 20.97 -6.95 1.62
N SER A 42 19.65 -6.71 1.70
CA SER A 42 18.94 -6.70 2.99
C SER A 42 19.06 -8.03 3.74
N GLY A 43 19.29 -9.16 3.06
CA GLY A 43 19.53 -10.46 3.71
C GLY A 43 20.83 -10.55 4.52
N ASP A 44 21.80 -9.67 4.27
CA ASP A 44 23.09 -9.66 4.99
C ASP A 44 22.99 -8.93 6.34
N THR A 45 21.81 -8.36 6.63
CA THR A 45 21.53 -7.69 7.89
C THR A 45 21.37 -8.70 9.03
N LYS A 46 22.27 -8.63 10.02
CA LYS A 46 22.22 -9.48 11.22
C LYS A 46 21.58 -8.72 12.37
N TRP A 47 20.54 -9.31 12.97
CA TRP A 47 19.94 -8.79 14.18
C TRP A 47 20.87 -9.04 15.38
N LEU A 48 21.23 -7.97 16.11
CA LEU A 48 21.97 -8.07 17.37
C LEU A 48 21.04 -7.70 18.55
N PRO A 49 20.84 -8.61 19.52
CA PRO A 49 20.17 -8.27 20.77
C PRO A 49 21.03 -7.32 21.62
N ILE A 50 20.42 -6.37 22.34
CA ILE A 50 21.12 -5.45 23.25
C ILE A 50 20.75 -5.81 24.70
N GLY A 51 21.75 -6.10 25.56
CA GLY A 51 21.59 -6.50 26.98
C GLY A 51 22.74 -7.40 27.50
N ASN A 52 22.53 -8.18 28.58
CA ASN A 52 23.47 -9.20 29.11
C ASN A 52 23.60 -10.44 28.21
N GLN A 53 23.82 -10.26 26.90
CA GLN A 53 24.02 -11.34 25.95
C GLN A 53 25.24 -11.07 25.09
N ALA A 54 26.27 -11.87 25.37
CA ALA A 54 27.51 -12.06 24.63
C ALA A 54 28.55 -10.93 24.74
N ASP A 55 29.23 -10.91 25.88
CA ASP A 55 30.62 -10.46 25.97
C ASP A 55 31.47 -11.01 24.82
N VAL A 56 32.50 -10.23 24.47
CA VAL A 56 33.68 -10.57 23.63
C VAL A 56 33.58 -10.19 22.14
N PHE A 57 34.27 -9.10 21.77
CA PHE A 57 34.82 -8.93 20.42
C PHE A 57 36.29 -8.52 20.49
N ALA A 58 37.13 -9.26 19.75
CA ALA A 58 38.56 -9.03 19.59
C ALA A 58 38.90 -8.69 18.13
N ASP A 59 39.85 -7.77 18.00
CA ASP A 59 40.78 -7.46 16.90
C ASP A 59 40.25 -7.09 15.51
N ALA A 60 40.39 -5.81 15.17
CA ALA A 60 40.14 -5.24 13.85
C ALA A 60 41.39 -5.30 12.95
N LYS A 61 41.20 -5.68 11.68
CA LYS A 61 42.21 -5.59 10.62
C LYS A 61 41.59 -4.93 9.39
N ILE A 62 42.20 -3.84 8.94
CA ILE A 62 41.64 -2.88 7.98
C ILE A 62 41.62 -3.46 6.56
N VAL A 63 40.41 -3.65 6.03
CA VAL A 63 40.05 -3.80 4.60
C VAL A 63 38.85 -2.86 4.37
N GLN A 64 38.46 -2.52 3.13
CA GLN A 64 37.25 -1.71 2.90
C GLN A 64 36.03 -2.41 3.51
N GLU A 65 35.61 -1.93 4.66
CA GLU A 65 34.60 -2.54 5.52
C GLU A 65 33.50 -1.50 5.78
N LEU A 66 32.24 -1.91 5.59
CA LEU A 66 31.09 -1.10 5.91
C LEU A 66 30.53 -1.56 7.25
N ASP A 67 31.05 -0.97 8.33
CA ASP A 67 30.52 -1.17 9.68
C ASP A 67 29.51 -0.07 10.01
N ILE A 68 28.23 -0.43 9.99
CA ILE A 68 27.11 0.48 10.29
C ILE A 68 26.27 -0.16 11.39
N VAL A 69 25.93 0.64 12.40
CA VAL A 69 24.92 0.31 13.41
C VAL A 69 23.61 1.03 13.09
N MET A 70 22.54 0.27 12.89
CA MET A 70 21.20 0.83 12.65
C MET A 70 20.28 0.69 13.86
N HIS A 71 19.57 1.78 14.19
CA HIS A 71 18.54 1.82 15.25
C HIS A 71 17.13 1.92 14.67
N CYS A 72 16.29 0.95 15.02
CA CYS A 72 14.88 0.94 14.63
C CYS A 72 14.04 1.57 15.76
N VAL A 73 13.14 2.49 15.38
CA VAL A 73 12.26 3.21 16.31
C VAL A 73 10.82 3.17 15.79
N LYS A 74 9.84 3.19 16.69
CA LYS A 74 8.43 3.35 16.32
C LYS A 74 8.19 4.81 15.92
N GLY A 75 7.53 5.01 14.79
CA GLY A 75 7.16 6.33 14.28
C GLY A 75 5.83 6.27 13.54
N ILE A 76 5.29 7.43 13.16
CA ILE A 76 4.06 7.54 12.37
C ILE A 76 4.37 8.02 10.95
N GLY A 77 3.57 7.58 9.98
CA GLY A 77 3.72 7.99 8.57
C GLY A 77 3.63 9.51 8.34
N LYS A 78 2.99 10.24 9.27
CA LYS A 78 2.94 11.71 9.25
C LYS A 78 4.33 12.35 9.45
N ASP A 79 5.19 11.72 10.26
CA ASP A 79 6.53 12.24 10.55
C ASP A 79 7.47 11.99 9.36
N HIS A 80 7.37 10.81 8.74
CA HIS A 80 8.14 10.49 7.55
C HIS A 80 7.50 9.34 6.77
N ALA A 81 7.54 9.42 5.43
CA ALA A 81 6.94 8.42 4.54
C ALA A 81 7.45 6.98 4.76
N LYS A 82 8.71 6.83 5.21
CA LYS A 82 9.28 5.53 5.58
C LYS A 82 8.41 4.77 6.59
N PHE A 83 7.74 5.47 7.50
CA PHE A 83 6.84 4.92 8.51
C PHE A 83 5.44 4.56 8.01
N SER A 84 5.15 4.73 6.71
CA SER A 84 3.91 4.24 6.12
C SER A 84 3.88 2.71 6.12
N PRO A 85 2.89 2.06 6.75
CA PRO A 85 2.77 0.61 6.75
C PRO A 85 2.16 0.05 5.46
N VAL A 86 1.69 0.92 4.56
CA VAL A 86 1.05 0.57 3.29
C VAL A 86 1.89 1.06 2.12
N ALA A 87 1.91 0.27 1.05
CA ALA A 87 2.44 0.67 -0.25
C ALA A 87 1.47 1.65 -0.92
N THR A 88 0.20 1.24 -1.02
CA THR A 88 -0.90 2.12 -1.39
C THR A 88 -2.15 1.75 -0.62
N ALA A 89 -2.88 2.76 -0.16
CA ALA A 89 -4.21 2.61 0.41
C ALA A 89 -5.11 3.62 -0.29
N SER A 90 -6.09 3.12 -1.04
CA SER A 90 -6.99 3.96 -1.82
C SER A 90 -8.39 3.35 -1.82
N TYR A 91 -9.36 4.16 -2.23
CA TYR A 91 -10.71 3.69 -2.46
C TYR A 91 -11.26 4.30 -3.74
N ARG A 92 -12.27 3.64 -4.30
CA ARG A 92 -13.13 4.18 -5.35
C ARG A 92 -14.58 3.85 -5.06
N LEU A 93 -15.49 4.67 -5.58
CA LEU A 93 -16.91 4.36 -5.54
C LEU A 93 -17.26 3.29 -6.56
N LEU A 94 -18.29 2.49 -6.28
CA LEU A 94 -18.82 1.53 -7.24
C LEU A 94 -19.35 2.28 -8.48
N PRO A 95 -18.84 1.98 -9.70
CA PRO A 95 -19.40 2.54 -10.91
C PRO A 95 -20.84 2.08 -11.10
N GLU A 96 -21.70 2.99 -11.53
CA GLU A 96 -23.08 2.71 -11.89
C GLU A 96 -23.27 2.99 -13.37
N ILE A 97 -23.70 1.97 -14.13
CA ILE A 97 -23.92 2.10 -15.57
C ILE A 97 -25.39 1.78 -15.82
N THR A 98 -26.16 2.79 -16.23
CA THR A 98 -27.58 2.63 -16.56
C THR A 98 -27.77 2.76 -18.06
N ILE A 99 -28.29 1.70 -18.68
CA ILE A 99 -28.70 1.72 -20.09
C ILE A 99 -30.12 2.28 -20.15
N LEU A 100 -30.30 3.44 -20.80
CA LEU A 100 -31.57 4.17 -20.85
C LEU A 100 -32.53 3.59 -21.90
N GLN A 101 -31.99 3.01 -22.97
CA GLN A 101 -32.75 2.42 -24.08
C GLN A 101 -32.10 1.11 -24.52
N THR A 102 -32.88 0.17 -25.05
CA THR A 102 -32.34 -1.11 -25.52
C THR A 102 -31.35 -0.91 -26.67
N ILE A 103 -30.10 -1.34 -26.46
CA ILE A 103 -29.04 -1.26 -27.47
C ILE A 103 -28.86 -2.65 -28.09
N GLU A 104 -29.09 -2.74 -29.40
CA GLU A 104 -29.12 -4.01 -30.14
C GLU A 104 -28.06 -4.08 -31.27
N GLY A 105 -27.72 -5.29 -31.70
CA GLY A 105 -26.95 -5.54 -32.91
C GLY A 105 -25.51 -5.01 -32.85
N GLU A 106 -25.10 -4.27 -33.89
CA GLU A 106 -23.74 -3.72 -33.97
C GLU A 106 -23.46 -2.67 -32.89
N GLN A 107 -24.47 -1.91 -32.48
CA GLN A 107 -24.33 -0.94 -31.40
C GLN A 107 -24.01 -1.61 -30.07
N ALA A 108 -24.57 -2.81 -29.82
CA ALA A 108 -24.27 -3.59 -28.63
C ALA A 108 -22.82 -4.09 -28.60
N GLU A 109 -22.30 -4.54 -29.75
CA GLU A 109 -20.90 -4.93 -29.91
C GLU A 109 -19.95 -3.74 -29.73
N ARG A 110 -20.33 -2.57 -30.25
CA ARG A 110 -19.58 -1.33 -30.08
C ARG A 110 -19.56 -0.87 -28.62
N LEU A 111 -20.73 -0.89 -27.97
CA LEU A 111 -20.87 -0.57 -26.56
C LEU A 111 -19.96 -1.46 -25.71
N LYS A 112 -19.96 -2.77 -25.96
CA LYS A 112 -19.08 -3.72 -25.27
C LYS A 112 -17.60 -3.36 -25.39
N ARG A 113 -17.14 -2.81 -26.52
CA ARG A 113 -15.75 -2.36 -26.72
C ARG A 113 -15.41 -1.07 -25.99
N CYS A 114 -16.39 -0.25 -25.63
CA CYS A 114 -16.17 1.00 -24.90
C CYS A 114 -15.86 0.77 -23.40
N PHE A 115 -16.19 -0.41 -22.86
CA PHE A 115 -16.01 -0.74 -21.45
C PHE A 115 -14.94 -1.81 -21.23
N SER A 116 -14.49 -1.94 -19.98
CA SER A 116 -13.59 -3.03 -19.58
C SER A 116 -14.19 -4.41 -19.89
N PRO A 117 -13.37 -5.42 -20.21
CA PRO A 117 -13.83 -6.79 -20.37
C PRO A 117 -14.61 -7.27 -19.14
N GLY A 118 -15.77 -7.90 -19.37
CA GLY A 118 -16.63 -8.43 -18.30
C GLY A 118 -17.68 -7.43 -17.77
N VAL A 119 -17.60 -6.14 -18.11
CA VAL A 119 -18.59 -5.15 -17.67
C VAL A 119 -19.91 -5.29 -18.42
N ILE A 120 -19.82 -5.39 -19.76
CA ILE A 120 -20.97 -5.55 -20.65
C ILE A 120 -20.90 -6.91 -21.33
N GLU A 121 -22.01 -7.63 -21.29
CA GLU A 121 -22.22 -8.87 -22.03
C GLU A 121 -23.35 -8.71 -23.04
N ILE A 122 -23.30 -9.50 -24.11
CA ILE A 122 -24.31 -9.49 -25.15
C ILE A 122 -25.13 -10.76 -24.98
N GLN A 123 -26.42 -10.58 -24.73
CA GLN A 123 -27.38 -11.67 -24.56
C GLN A 123 -28.25 -11.77 -25.80
N ASN A 124 -28.53 -13.00 -26.24
CA ASN A 124 -29.46 -13.25 -27.34
C ASN A 124 -30.89 -13.36 -26.78
N VAL A 125 -31.67 -12.29 -26.92
CA VAL A 125 -33.08 -12.24 -26.52
C VAL A 125 -33.92 -12.14 -27.78
N ASN A 126 -34.87 -13.08 -27.99
CA ASN A 126 -35.75 -13.10 -29.17
C ASN A 126 -35.00 -13.04 -30.52
N ALA A 127 -33.92 -13.80 -30.65
CA ALA A 127 -33.01 -13.79 -31.81
C ALA A 127 -32.30 -12.44 -32.08
N ARG A 128 -32.30 -11.51 -31.12
CA ARG A 128 -31.58 -10.24 -31.18
C ARG A 128 -30.47 -10.19 -30.13
N LYS A 129 -29.32 -9.65 -30.54
CA LYS A 129 -28.17 -9.38 -29.66
C LYS A 129 -28.42 -8.10 -28.87
N VAL A 130 -28.63 -8.20 -27.56
CA VAL A 130 -28.90 -7.06 -26.67
C VAL A 130 -27.75 -6.90 -25.66
N ALA A 131 -27.27 -5.68 -25.46
CA ALA A 131 -26.25 -5.41 -24.44
C ALA A 131 -26.88 -5.35 -23.02
N LYS A 132 -26.23 -6.01 -22.07
CA LYS A 132 -26.59 -5.98 -20.65
C LYS A 132 -25.37 -5.69 -19.79
N VAL A 133 -25.54 -4.86 -18.77
CA VAL A 133 -24.53 -4.65 -17.71
C VAL A 133 -24.53 -5.87 -16.80
N VAL A 134 -23.37 -6.52 -16.66
CA VAL A 134 -23.21 -7.72 -15.82
C VAL A 134 -22.48 -7.37 -14.53
N ASP A 135 -21.30 -6.77 -14.64
CA ASP A 135 -20.51 -6.38 -13.48
C ASP A 135 -19.90 -4.97 -13.66
N SER A 136 -20.55 -3.97 -13.07
CA SER A 136 -20.06 -2.60 -13.11
C SER A 136 -18.82 -2.38 -12.25
N ARG A 137 -18.47 -3.30 -11.34
CA ARG A 137 -17.29 -3.19 -10.48
C ARG A 137 -16.01 -3.21 -11.30
N LEU A 138 -15.97 -3.96 -12.40
CA LEU A 138 -14.79 -4.10 -13.25
C LEU A 138 -14.54 -2.87 -14.14
N ASP A 139 -15.48 -1.92 -14.17
CA ASP A 139 -15.33 -0.72 -14.98
C ASP A 139 -14.21 0.18 -14.44
N ALA A 140 -13.35 0.64 -15.36
CA ALA A 140 -12.29 1.60 -15.10
C ALA A 140 -12.77 3.07 -15.26
N CYS A 141 -14.05 3.28 -15.61
CA CYS A 141 -14.64 4.59 -15.86
C CYS A 141 -13.90 5.38 -16.95
N SER A 142 -13.54 4.74 -18.06
CA SER A 142 -12.84 5.36 -19.20
C SER A 142 -13.64 6.48 -19.86
N ARG A 143 -14.97 6.43 -19.76
CA ARG A 143 -15.93 7.33 -20.42
C ARG A 143 -15.86 7.29 -21.96
N GLU A 144 -15.30 6.22 -22.54
CA GLU A 144 -15.15 6.09 -24.00
C GLU A 144 -16.51 6.14 -24.72
N VAL A 145 -17.56 5.61 -24.08
CA VAL A 145 -18.94 5.65 -24.60
C VAL A 145 -19.43 7.06 -24.93
N LEU A 146 -18.90 8.10 -24.25
CA LEU A 146 -19.31 9.49 -24.48
C LEU A 146 -18.70 10.11 -25.75
N ARG A 147 -17.74 9.44 -26.39
CA ARG A 147 -17.17 9.85 -27.68
C ARG A 147 -18.00 9.43 -28.87
N HIS A 148 -18.89 8.46 -28.68
CA HIS A 148 -19.77 7.94 -29.71
C HIS A 148 -21.12 8.65 -29.65
N ASP A 149 -21.43 9.48 -30.65
CA ASP A 149 -22.66 10.27 -30.67
C ASP A 149 -23.94 9.40 -30.68
N ASP A 150 -23.85 8.20 -31.24
CA ASP A 150 -24.94 7.21 -31.26
C ASP A 150 -25.18 6.53 -29.91
N LEU A 151 -24.18 6.49 -29.02
CA LEU A 151 -24.26 5.80 -27.72
C LEU A 151 -24.35 6.76 -26.52
N LYS A 152 -23.85 7.98 -26.66
CA LYS A 152 -23.73 8.97 -25.58
C LYS A 152 -25.05 9.24 -24.85
N ASN A 153 -26.16 9.31 -25.59
CA ASN A 153 -27.48 9.58 -25.02
C ASN A 153 -28.22 8.32 -24.57
N LEU A 154 -27.69 7.12 -24.84
CA LEU A 154 -28.30 5.85 -24.50
C LEU A 154 -27.79 5.29 -23.17
N VAL A 155 -26.71 5.86 -22.62
CA VAL A 155 -26.06 5.38 -21.41
C VAL A 155 -25.83 6.52 -20.44
N LYS A 156 -26.23 6.30 -19.18
CA LYS A 156 -25.92 7.18 -18.06
C LYS A 156 -24.82 6.54 -17.22
N LEU A 157 -23.73 7.29 -17.05
CA LEU A 157 -22.62 6.92 -16.16
C LEU A 157 -22.80 7.63 -14.82
N GLY A 158 -22.81 6.86 -13.74
CA GLY A 158 -22.96 7.32 -12.37
C GLY A 158 -22.02 6.59 -11.42
N ARG A 159 -22.18 6.86 -10.13
CA ARG A 159 -21.48 6.19 -9.03
C ARG A 159 -22.43 6.08 -7.86
N VAL A 160 -22.35 4.96 -7.15
CA VAL A 160 -23.10 4.74 -5.91
C VAL A 160 -22.35 5.41 -4.77
N TRP A 161 -22.93 6.44 -4.15
CA TRP A 161 -22.25 7.32 -3.20
C TRP A 161 -21.91 6.69 -1.85
N ASP A 162 -22.68 5.70 -1.44
CA ASP A 162 -22.58 4.95 -0.19
C ASP A 162 -21.81 3.63 -0.35
N TYR A 163 -21.33 3.31 -1.55
CA TYR A 163 -20.60 2.08 -1.83
C TYR A 163 -19.13 2.34 -2.13
N PHE A 164 -18.27 2.02 -1.15
CA PHE A 164 -16.81 2.19 -1.24
C PHE A 164 -16.11 0.86 -1.50
N ILE A 165 -15.20 0.87 -2.46
CA ILE A 165 -14.32 -0.25 -2.78
C ILE A 165 -12.91 0.13 -2.36
N PHE A 166 -12.47 -0.40 -1.22
CA PHE A 166 -11.12 -0.19 -0.70
C PHE A 166 -10.12 -1.16 -1.34
N SER A 167 -8.91 -0.65 -1.58
CA SER A 167 -7.72 -1.44 -1.95
C SER A 167 -6.59 -1.04 -1.03
N VAL A 168 -6.12 -1.98 -0.22
CA VAL A 168 -5.07 -1.77 0.78
C VAL A 168 -3.96 -2.77 0.55
N GLU A 169 -2.78 -2.26 0.19
CA GLU A 169 -1.58 -3.06 -0.06
C GLU A 169 -0.58 -2.81 1.06
N SER A 170 -0.24 -3.85 1.81
CA SER A 170 0.77 -3.79 2.87
C SER A 170 2.18 -3.79 2.30
N THR A 171 3.12 -3.12 2.98
CA THR A 171 4.57 -3.24 2.70
C THR A 171 5.18 -4.55 3.21
N GLY A 172 4.40 -5.39 3.89
CA GLY A 172 4.83 -6.68 4.44
C GLY A 172 5.15 -6.67 5.93
N ILE A 173 5.02 -5.52 6.61
CA ILE A 173 5.26 -5.41 8.06
C ILE A 173 4.13 -6.09 8.86
N LEU A 174 2.88 -5.84 8.46
CA LEU A 174 1.67 -6.42 9.05
C LEU A 174 0.68 -6.80 7.94
N PRO A 175 -0.18 -7.81 8.16
CA PRO A 175 -1.18 -8.16 7.17
C PRO A 175 -2.25 -7.04 7.06
N PRO A 176 -2.85 -6.85 5.87
CA PRO A 176 -3.68 -5.68 5.58
C PRO A 176 -5.00 -5.64 6.36
N ASP A 177 -5.54 -6.79 6.76
CA ASP A 177 -6.71 -6.91 7.64
C ASP A 177 -6.46 -6.25 8.99
N VAL A 178 -5.31 -6.55 9.62
CA VAL A 178 -4.89 -5.94 10.88
C VAL A 178 -4.67 -4.43 10.71
N LEU A 179 -4.07 -4.00 9.59
CA LEU A 179 -3.86 -2.56 9.33
C LEU A 179 -5.16 -1.76 9.31
N VAL A 180 -6.22 -2.30 8.70
CA VAL A 180 -7.53 -1.64 8.65
C VAL A 180 -8.15 -1.59 10.04
N THR A 181 -8.08 -2.68 10.81
CA THR A 181 -8.56 -2.70 12.20
C THR A 181 -7.85 -1.67 13.07
N GLU A 182 -6.52 -1.59 12.99
CA GLU A 182 -5.73 -0.60 13.74
C GLU A 182 -6.06 0.83 13.32
N ALA A 183 -6.29 1.09 12.02
CA ALA A 183 -6.70 2.40 11.54
C ALA A 183 -8.04 2.85 12.14
N ILE A 184 -9.01 1.94 12.27
CA ILE A 184 -10.31 2.20 12.91
C ILE A 184 -10.11 2.48 14.41
N ASN A 185 -9.31 1.67 15.11
CA ASN A 185 -9.01 1.85 16.52
C ASN A 185 -8.35 3.22 16.80
N VAL A 186 -7.46 3.68 15.93
CA VAL A 186 -6.85 5.00 16.03
C VAL A 186 -7.89 6.11 15.89
N LEU A 187 -8.87 5.96 15.00
CA LEU A 187 -9.96 6.93 14.87
C LEU A 187 -10.84 6.98 16.13
N ILE A 188 -11.22 5.80 16.66
CA ILE A 188 -12.00 5.68 17.90
C ILE A 188 -11.25 6.34 19.06
N SER A 189 -9.96 6.06 19.22
CA SER A 189 -9.13 6.62 20.30
C SER A 189 -9.05 8.15 20.22
N LYS A 190 -8.99 8.72 19.01
CA LYS A 190 -9.02 10.18 18.84
C LYS A 190 -10.33 10.79 19.31
N CYS A 191 -11.47 10.19 18.98
CA CYS A 191 -12.77 10.65 19.45
C CYS A 191 -12.87 10.56 20.99
N GLN A 192 -12.45 9.43 21.56
CA GLN A 192 -12.44 9.23 23.01
C GLN A 192 -11.59 10.27 23.73
N LYS A 193 -10.41 10.60 23.18
CA LYS A 193 -9.54 11.62 23.75
C LYS A 193 -10.24 12.97 23.86
N PHE A 194 -10.93 13.43 22.83
CA PHE A 194 -11.66 14.70 22.89
C PHE A 194 -12.83 14.66 23.87
N LEU A 195 -13.52 13.54 24.00
CA LEU A 195 -14.57 13.39 25.02
C LEU A 195 -14.00 13.55 26.43
N THR A 196 -12.89 12.88 26.75
CA THR A 196 -12.23 13.02 28.05
C THR A 196 -11.77 14.46 28.33
N GLU A 197 -11.25 15.16 27.31
CA GLU A 197 -10.85 16.57 27.45
C GLU A 197 -12.04 17.49 27.72
N LEU A 198 -13.20 17.23 27.11
CA LEU A 198 -14.43 17.99 27.38
C LEU A 198 -14.95 17.72 28.80
N ASP A 199 -15.01 16.46 29.23
CA ASP A 199 -15.47 16.09 30.57
C ASP A 199 -14.58 16.74 31.65
N THR A 200 -13.27 16.80 31.41
CA THR A 200 -12.32 17.45 32.34
C THR A 200 -12.57 18.96 32.42
N ALA A 201 -12.86 19.61 31.29
CA ALA A 201 -13.11 21.05 31.24
C ALA A 201 -14.46 21.46 31.88
N GLU A 202 -15.45 20.56 31.94
CA GLU A 202 -16.72 20.81 32.64
C GLU A 202 -16.59 20.65 34.18
N MET A 203 -15.54 19.99 34.66
CA MET A 203 -15.27 19.81 36.08
C MET A 203 -14.49 20.98 36.72
N ASP A 204 -13.86 21.84 35.90
CA ASP A 204 -13.14 23.05 36.31
C ASP A 204 -14.04 24.30 36.28
#